data_AF-A0A9W7XTY7-F1
#
_entry.id   AF-A0A9W7XTY7-F1
#
_cell.length_a   1.000
_cell.length_b   1.000
_cell.length_c   1.000
_cell.angle_alpha   90.00
_cell.angle_beta   90.00
_cell.angle_gamma   90.00
#
_symmetry.space_group_name_H-M   'P 1'
#
loop_
_entity.id
_entity.type
_entity.pdbx_description
1 polymer ?
#
loop_
_entity_poly.entity_id
_entity_poly.type
_entity_poly.pdbx_seq_one_letter_code
_entity_poly.pdbx_strand_id
1 'polypeptide(L)'
;EFLPKGNNMVTRRPIELTLVNTPDAGDGYGEFPQLGLDRIRDFRRIQRTLYDLNMSVPESDCVSDKPIELRIYSPHVPDLRLVDLPGYIQVVNRKQPPVLRQRIRDLCETYLRQPNIILAVCAADVDLANSEALKASRRNDPLGVRTIGVITKVDMADPTDAVHMLTQNDYPLHLGYIGVVCKPVREKAGRGPHEVVLSEAQYFGRHPEFQQPHVQIGVGTLRRKLVAVLEDSMRQSLSSLVDAVRSELEETRYQIKVHYNDERVSPESYMAENLDVLKQRFKAFQQQFGKPQLRAEVQRWLESQVMNVCAELYWSDPGVKGLSNHVTRSRAAGLWTDISTRVSQVATAASGVVTELLVANTAKEQQGPRLGRAPGGATKESKARSGQAQAAAGEWSEGDDAYWNHQLDRASALLTKSGVGRWTTQMVVDLLMGNVEAMVGDEPFVHHPDMRAAVLKFSHAILRSKYHSTVDQVENTIKPFKYEVEVEPHEWDKARKRSAALIDGEIRLCRQALQKVHTAAPRKRLQQAIQFVRSAEKRGLDPAAIQAELARRNAEQATPPEPGPEPKQQPGPEPKQQPGPEA
;
A
#
# COMPACT_ATOMS: atom_id res chain seq x y z
N GLU A 1 -25.41 16.58 -36.70
CA GLU A 1 -24.11 17.25 -36.45
C GLU A 1 -23.68 16.92 -35.04
N PHE A 2 -22.44 16.46 -34.82
CA PHE A 2 -22.00 15.98 -33.50
C PHE A 2 -20.57 16.40 -33.13
N LEU A 3 -19.73 16.82 -34.09
CA LEU A 3 -18.42 17.37 -33.79
C LEU A 3 -18.59 18.78 -33.19
N PRO A 4 -17.91 19.10 -32.08
CA PRO A 4 -18.04 20.41 -31.46
C PRO A 4 -17.39 21.48 -32.35
N LYS A 5 -18.10 22.59 -32.58
CA LYS A 5 -17.63 23.76 -33.36
C LYS A 5 -17.57 24.99 -32.46
N GLY A 6 -16.57 25.86 -32.64
CA GLY A 6 -16.38 27.07 -31.85
C GLY A 6 -15.16 27.89 -32.28
N ASN A 7 -15.08 29.14 -31.80
CA ASN A 7 -14.01 30.09 -32.16
C ASN A 7 -12.70 29.89 -31.37
N ASN A 8 -12.70 29.05 -30.33
CA ASN A 8 -11.51 28.67 -29.55
C ASN A 8 -11.13 27.21 -29.85
N MET A 9 -9.92 26.76 -29.49
CA MET A 9 -9.45 25.38 -29.71
C MET A 9 -10.44 24.35 -29.14
N VAL A 10 -11.24 23.75 -30.03
CA VAL A 10 -12.34 22.85 -29.68
C VAL A 10 -11.88 21.40 -29.54
N THR A 11 -10.84 21.02 -30.29
CA THR A 11 -10.26 19.67 -30.31
C THR A 11 -8.91 19.68 -29.63
N ARG A 12 -8.83 19.07 -28.43
CA ARG A 12 -7.59 18.95 -27.62
C ARG A 12 -7.00 17.54 -27.65
N ARG A 13 -7.71 16.60 -28.26
CA ARG A 13 -7.39 15.17 -28.32
C ARG A 13 -7.76 14.65 -29.70
N PRO A 14 -7.02 13.69 -30.27
CA PRO A 14 -7.44 13.01 -31.49
C PRO A 14 -8.80 12.34 -31.29
N ILE A 15 -9.69 12.42 -32.26
CA ILE A 15 -10.97 11.69 -32.25
C ILE A 15 -10.91 10.60 -33.31
N GLU A 16 -10.90 9.34 -32.86
CA GLU A 16 -10.94 8.18 -33.73
C GLU A 16 -12.40 7.82 -34.02
N LEU A 17 -12.86 8.25 -35.18
CA LEU A 17 -14.22 8.04 -35.66
C LEU A 17 -14.28 6.77 -36.51
N THR A 18 -14.98 5.76 -36.03
CA THR A 18 -15.29 4.56 -36.82
C THR A 18 -16.75 4.61 -37.24
N LEU A 19 -16.98 4.69 -38.54
CA LEU A 19 -18.30 4.60 -39.15
C LEU A 19 -18.53 3.14 -39.56
N VAL A 20 -19.67 2.59 -39.13
CA VAL A 20 -20.07 1.23 -39.45
C VAL A 20 -21.43 1.28 -40.14
N ASN A 21 -21.48 0.73 -41.35
CA ASN A 21 -22.72 0.59 -42.08
C ASN A 21 -23.53 -0.55 -41.45
N THR A 22 -24.66 -0.20 -40.83
CA THR A 22 -25.56 -1.18 -40.23
C THR A 22 -26.96 -0.99 -40.81
N PRO A 23 -27.39 -1.87 -41.74
CA PRO A 23 -28.68 -1.71 -42.43
C PRO A 23 -29.87 -1.79 -41.47
N ASP A 24 -29.73 -2.54 -40.36
CA ASP A 24 -30.79 -2.77 -39.37
C ASP A 24 -30.91 -1.66 -38.31
N ALA A 25 -30.05 -0.63 -38.35
CA ALA A 25 -29.90 0.33 -37.26
C ALA A 25 -30.97 1.46 -37.22
N GLY A 26 -31.96 1.47 -38.12
CA GLY A 26 -32.99 2.51 -38.18
C GLY A 26 -32.39 3.92 -38.22
N ASP A 27 -32.64 4.73 -37.18
CA ASP A 27 -32.18 6.13 -37.07
C ASP A 27 -30.69 6.31 -36.72
N GLY A 28 -29.93 5.22 -36.57
CA GLY A 28 -28.52 5.23 -36.22
C GLY A 28 -28.22 5.60 -34.75
N TYR A 29 -27.05 5.19 -34.27
CA TYR A 29 -26.62 5.45 -32.89
C TYR A 29 -25.09 5.57 -32.81
N GLY A 30 -24.59 6.19 -31.74
CA GLY A 30 -23.17 6.24 -31.43
C GLY A 30 -22.84 5.55 -30.10
N GLU A 31 -21.63 5.04 -29.98
CA GLU A 31 -21.09 4.46 -28.75
C GLU A 31 -19.65 4.95 -28.47
N PHE A 32 -19.31 5.00 -27.18
CA PHE A 32 -17.97 5.30 -26.69
C PHE A 32 -17.43 4.05 -25.98
N PRO A 33 -16.61 3.22 -26.65
CA PRO A 33 -16.13 1.94 -26.09
C PRO A 33 -15.42 2.10 -24.75
N GLN A 34 -14.61 3.15 -24.60
CA GLN A 34 -13.82 3.42 -23.41
C GLN A 34 -14.66 3.80 -22.18
N LEU A 35 -15.87 4.32 -22.39
CA LEU A 35 -16.75 4.77 -21.31
C LEU A 35 -17.77 3.69 -20.91
N GLY A 36 -17.85 2.57 -21.64
CA GLY A 36 -18.87 1.54 -21.43
C GLY A 36 -20.30 2.09 -21.45
N LEU A 37 -20.53 3.21 -22.14
CA LEU A 37 -21.84 3.86 -22.21
C LEU A 37 -22.75 3.10 -23.17
N ASP A 38 -24.02 2.96 -22.78
CA ASP A 38 -25.07 2.45 -23.65
C ASP A 38 -25.23 3.30 -24.92
N ARG A 39 -25.82 2.67 -25.94
CA ARG A 39 -26.05 3.24 -27.28
C ARG A 39 -26.73 4.62 -27.20
N ILE A 40 -26.05 5.65 -27.69
CA ILE A 40 -26.53 7.04 -27.68
C ILE A 40 -27.19 7.34 -29.03
N ARG A 41 -28.52 7.53 -29.03
CA ARG A 41 -29.28 7.92 -30.24
C ARG A 41 -29.29 9.43 -30.47
N ASP A 42 -29.20 10.23 -29.40
CA ASP A 42 -29.17 11.69 -29.52
C ASP A 42 -27.74 12.19 -29.77
N PHE A 43 -27.48 12.66 -30.98
CA PHE A 43 -26.19 13.24 -31.38
C PHE A 43 -25.82 14.51 -30.61
N ARG A 44 -26.77 15.24 -30.01
CA ARG A 44 -26.46 16.37 -29.13
C ARG A 44 -25.79 15.92 -27.85
N ARG A 45 -26.18 14.75 -27.34
CA ARG A 45 -25.54 14.14 -26.17
C ARG A 45 -24.12 13.70 -26.51
N ILE A 46 -23.90 13.13 -27.70
CA ILE A 46 -22.54 12.80 -28.19
C ILE A 46 -21.68 14.06 -28.24
N GLN A 47 -22.19 15.16 -28.79
CA GLN A 47 -21.46 16.43 -28.85
C GLN A 47 -21.08 16.96 -27.46
N ARG A 48 -22.01 16.89 -26.49
CA ARG A 48 -21.75 17.29 -25.11
C ARG A 48 -20.68 16.41 -24.46
N THR A 49 -20.77 15.09 -24.61
CA THR A 49 -19.76 14.15 -24.12
C THR A 49 -18.38 14.44 -24.72
N LEU A 50 -18.29 14.70 -26.03
CA LEU A 50 -17.03 15.08 -26.67
C LEU A 50 -16.46 16.38 -26.09
N TYR A 51 -17.31 17.38 -25.83
CA TYR A 51 -16.90 18.63 -25.20
C TYR A 51 -16.38 18.40 -23.77
N ASP A 52 -17.12 17.63 -22.96
CA ASP A 52 -16.74 17.32 -21.57
C ASP A 52 -15.40 16.55 -21.53
N LEU A 53 -15.21 15.59 -22.43
CA LEU A 53 -13.95 14.85 -22.58
C LEU A 53 -12.78 15.76 -23.00
N ASN A 54 -13.02 16.76 -23.85
CA ASN A 54 -11.99 17.72 -24.23
C ASN A 54 -11.65 18.71 -23.09
N MET A 55 -12.64 19.09 -22.27
CA MET A 55 -12.42 19.96 -21.11
C MET A 55 -11.77 19.25 -19.92
N SER A 56 -11.80 17.91 -19.88
CA SER A 56 -11.08 17.12 -18.86
C SER A 56 -9.55 17.22 -18.96
N VAL A 57 -9.02 17.69 -20.10
CA VAL A 57 -7.57 17.89 -20.28
C VAL A 57 -7.13 19.15 -19.52
N PRO A 58 -6.16 19.04 -18.60
CA PRO A 58 -5.71 20.18 -17.80
C PRO A 58 -5.13 21.29 -18.68
N GLU A 59 -5.33 22.54 -18.24
CA GLU A 59 -4.85 23.73 -18.98
C GLU A 59 -3.32 23.78 -19.10
N SER A 60 -2.59 23.11 -18.20
CA SER A 60 -1.12 23.00 -18.25
C SER A 60 -0.63 22.22 -19.47
N ASP A 61 -1.29 21.11 -19.81
CA ASP A 61 -0.87 20.24 -20.90
C ASP A 61 -1.42 20.66 -22.26
N CYS A 62 -2.57 21.35 -22.25
CA CYS A 62 -3.30 21.91 -23.40
C CYS A 62 -3.79 20.87 -24.44
N VAL A 63 -3.06 19.78 -24.69
CA VAL A 63 -3.36 18.70 -25.64
C VAL A 63 -2.93 17.37 -25.02
N SER A 64 -3.67 16.28 -25.33
CA SER A 64 -3.34 14.93 -24.89
C SER A 64 -3.30 13.96 -26.06
N ASP A 65 -2.34 13.04 -26.02
CA ASP A 65 -2.12 12.02 -27.06
C ASP A 65 -3.10 10.84 -26.95
N LYS A 66 -3.91 10.77 -25.88
CA LYS A 66 -4.90 9.71 -25.70
C LYS A 66 -6.10 9.97 -26.63
N PRO A 67 -6.37 9.13 -27.66
CA PRO A 67 -7.48 9.35 -28.55
C PRO A 67 -8.84 9.13 -27.85
N ILE A 68 -9.88 9.79 -28.37
CA ILE A 68 -11.27 9.52 -28.03
C ILE A 68 -11.84 8.62 -29.11
N GLU A 69 -12.19 7.39 -28.76
CA GLU A 69 -12.84 6.46 -29.68
C GLU A 69 -14.35 6.71 -29.74
N LEU A 70 -14.87 6.95 -30.94
CA LEU A 70 -16.29 7.12 -31.22
C LEU A 70 -16.68 6.21 -32.37
N ARG A 71 -17.64 5.32 -32.14
CA ARG A 71 -18.21 4.47 -33.20
C ARG A 71 -19.62 4.91 -33.51
N ILE A 72 -19.93 5.09 -34.80
CA ILE A 72 -21.26 5.49 -35.28
C ILE A 72 -21.80 4.42 -36.21
N TYR A 73 -23.00 3.94 -35.89
CA TYR A 73 -23.73 2.94 -36.65
C TYR A 73 -24.90 3.60 -37.35
N SER A 74 -24.99 3.47 -38.67
CA SER A 74 -26.11 4.01 -39.45
C SER A 74 -26.19 3.30 -40.80
N PRO A 75 -27.38 3.16 -41.42
CA PRO A 75 -27.51 2.63 -42.78
C PRO A 75 -27.02 3.60 -43.87
N HIS A 76 -26.77 4.88 -43.53
CA HIS A 76 -26.43 5.93 -44.50
C HIS A 76 -24.95 6.32 -44.50
N VAL A 77 -24.16 5.75 -43.59
CA VAL A 77 -22.71 5.98 -43.50
C VAL A 77 -21.94 4.83 -44.16
N PRO A 78 -20.81 5.11 -44.83
CA PRO A 78 -19.94 4.04 -45.33
C PRO A 78 -19.14 3.43 -44.17
N ASP A 79 -18.63 2.22 -44.38
CA ASP A 79 -17.61 1.64 -43.51
C ASP A 79 -16.29 2.39 -43.69
N LEU A 80 -15.95 3.22 -42.71
CA LEU A 80 -14.79 4.11 -42.80
C LEU A 80 -14.26 4.46 -41.41
N ARG A 81 -12.94 4.41 -41.26
CA ARG A 81 -12.25 4.92 -40.06
C ARG A 81 -11.54 6.23 -40.41
N LEU A 82 -11.83 7.26 -39.63
CA LEU A 82 -11.27 8.60 -39.76
C LEU A 82 -10.66 9.00 -38.42
N VAL A 83 -9.58 9.79 -38.46
CA VAL A 83 -9.00 10.39 -37.25
C VAL A 83 -9.05 11.89 -37.42
N ASP A 84 -9.82 12.56 -36.56
CA ASP A 84 -9.83 14.03 -36.47
C ASP A 84 -8.69 14.48 -35.55
N LEU A 85 -7.77 15.27 -36.09
CA LEU A 85 -6.60 15.78 -35.37
C LEU A 85 -6.83 17.24 -34.97
N PRO A 86 -6.22 17.71 -33.86
CA PRO A 86 -6.21 19.13 -33.54
C PRO A 86 -5.68 19.97 -34.71
N GLY A 87 -6.38 21.07 -35.03
CA GLY A 87 -5.98 21.97 -36.10
C GLY A 87 -4.66 22.70 -35.79
N TYR A 88 -3.87 22.98 -36.82
CA TYR A 88 -2.63 23.75 -36.68
C TYR A 88 -2.90 25.19 -36.20
N ILE A 89 -2.31 25.58 -35.07
CA ILE A 89 -2.37 26.95 -34.55
C ILE A 89 -1.17 27.78 -35.02
N GLN A 90 -1.44 28.99 -35.52
CA GLN A 90 -0.41 29.95 -35.93
C GLN A 90 -0.04 30.92 -34.81
N VAL A 91 -1.03 31.36 -34.01
CA VAL A 91 -0.86 32.31 -32.91
C VAL A 91 -1.35 31.68 -31.61
N VAL A 92 -0.54 31.80 -30.55
CA VAL A 92 -0.83 31.26 -29.21
C VAL A 92 -1.37 32.39 -28.33
N ASN A 93 -2.42 32.14 -27.56
CA ASN A 93 -2.95 33.13 -26.62
C ASN A 93 -1.99 33.34 -25.45
N ARG A 94 -2.00 34.53 -24.81
CA ARG A 94 -1.13 34.86 -23.64
C ARG A 94 -1.22 33.88 -22.46
N LYS A 95 -2.30 33.09 -22.37
CA LYS A 95 -2.53 32.09 -21.30
C LYS A 95 -2.03 30.69 -21.65
N GLN A 96 -1.54 30.46 -22.87
CA GLN A 96 -1.12 29.15 -23.35
C GLN A 96 0.41 29.06 -23.45
N PRO A 97 1.02 27.91 -23.12
CA PRO A 97 2.46 27.75 -23.21
C PRO A 97 2.92 27.77 -24.67
N PRO A 98 4.09 28.36 -24.98
CA PRO A 98 4.64 28.38 -26.34
C PRO A 98 4.95 26.97 -26.88
N VAL A 99 5.14 25.99 -25.98
CA VAL A 99 5.35 24.56 -26.27
C VAL A 99 4.13 23.91 -26.94
N LEU A 100 2.92 24.47 -26.77
CA LEU A 100 1.68 23.94 -27.35
C LEU A 100 1.79 23.71 -28.87
N ARG A 101 2.40 24.66 -29.58
CA ARG A 101 2.55 24.58 -31.05
C ARG A 101 3.47 23.44 -31.49
N GLN A 102 4.45 23.08 -30.67
CA GLN A 102 5.33 21.93 -30.92
C GLN A 102 4.56 20.64 -30.61
N ARG A 103 3.91 20.53 -29.45
CA ARG A 103 3.10 19.35 -29.09
C ARG A 103 2.02 19.01 -30.12
N ILE A 104 1.28 20.01 -30.63
CA ILE A 104 0.28 19.78 -31.69
C ILE A 104 0.96 19.23 -32.96
N ARG A 105 2.12 19.75 -33.33
CA ARG A 105 2.87 19.26 -34.48
C ARG A 105 3.34 17.83 -34.28
N ASP A 106 3.95 17.52 -33.14
CA ASP A 106 4.47 16.18 -32.83
C ASP A 106 3.34 15.13 -32.80
N LEU A 107 2.18 15.52 -32.24
CA LEU A 107 0.97 14.69 -32.26
C LEU A 107 0.49 14.44 -33.68
N CYS A 108 0.31 15.50 -34.49
CA CYS A 108 -0.10 15.36 -35.87
C CYS A 108 0.89 14.53 -36.69
N GLU A 109 2.20 14.75 -36.53
CA GLU A 109 3.25 13.99 -37.22
C GLU A 109 3.16 12.50 -36.90
N THR A 110 2.84 12.12 -35.66
CA THR A 110 2.68 10.72 -35.28
C THR A 110 1.57 10.03 -36.08
N TYR A 111 0.44 10.70 -36.31
CA TYR A 111 -0.66 10.16 -37.12
C TYR A 111 -0.44 10.27 -38.63
N LEU A 112 0.33 11.26 -39.10
CA LEU A 112 0.64 11.46 -40.52
C LEU A 112 1.73 10.51 -41.05
N ARG A 113 2.47 9.81 -40.18
CA ARG A 113 3.42 8.76 -40.59
C ARG A 113 2.73 7.65 -41.38
N GLN A 114 3.53 6.91 -42.15
CA GLN A 114 3.05 5.71 -42.85
C GLN A 114 2.56 4.67 -41.84
N PRO A 115 1.51 3.90 -42.15
CA PRO A 115 0.87 3.70 -43.46
C PRO A 115 -0.43 4.51 -43.72
N ASN A 116 -0.75 5.51 -42.91
CA ASN A 116 -2.07 6.17 -42.98
C ASN A 116 -2.27 7.01 -44.26
N ILE A 117 -3.51 7.03 -44.78
CA ILE A 117 -3.94 7.95 -45.85
C ILE A 117 -4.19 9.33 -45.25
N ILE A 118 -3.70 10.38 -45.90
CA ILE A 118 -3.80 11.77 -45.41
C ILE A 118 -4.93 12.48 -46.15
N LEU A 119 -5.85 13.11 -45.40
CA LEU A 119 -6.88 13.98 -45.95
C LEU A 119 -6.53 15.44 -45.67
N ALA A 120 -6.01 16.15 -46.68
CA ALA A 120 -5.61 17.55 -46.56
C ALA A 120 -6.77 18.47 -46.89
N VAL A 121 -7.43 19.02 -45.87
CA VAL A 121 -8.56 19.95 -46.03
C VAL A 121 -8.03 21.38 -46.16
N CYS A 122 -8.28 22.01 -47.30
CA CYS A 122 -7.93 23.40 -47.61
C CYS A 122 -9.20 24.21 -47.88
N ALA A 123 -9.15 25.52 -47.70
CA ALA A 123 -10.29 26.39 -48.00
C ALA A 123 -9.98 27.21 -49.26
N ALA A 124 -10.97 27.39 -50.14
CA ALA A 124 -10.80 28.07 -51.43
C ALA A 124 -10.57 29.59 -51.28
N ASP A 125 -10.92 30.18 -50.12
CA ASP A 125 -10.72 31.59 -49.82
C ASP A 125 -9.26 31.95 -49.47
N VAL A 126 -8.38 30.95 -49.38
CA VAL A 126 -6.96 31.11 -49.05
C VAL A 126 -6.10 30.39 -50.08
N ASP A 127 -4.97 30.99 -50.42
CA ASP A 127 -3.97 30.36 -51.30
C ASP A 127 -3.47 29.02 -50.73
N LEU A 128 -3.41 28.00 -51.59
CA LEU A 128 -2.94 26.65 -51.27
C LEU A 128 -1.51 26.67 -50.72
N ALA A 129 -0.66 27.58 -51.20
CA ALA A 129 0.72 27.73 -50.72
C ALA A 129 0.79 28.07 -49.22
N ASN A 130 -0.26 28.70 -48.67
CA ASN A 130 -0.35 29.10 -47.27
C ASN A 130 -1.03 28.05 -46.37
N SER A 131 -1.55 26.96 -46.94
CA SER A 131 -2.21 25.90 -46.18
C SER A 131 -1.21 25.07 -45.36
N GLU A 132 -1.31 25.15 -44.03
CA GLU A 132 -0.48 24.33 -43.13
C GLU A 132 -0.82 22.84 -43.23
N ALA A 133 -2.08 22.48 -43.53
CA ALA A 133 -2.47 21.08 -43.74
C ALA A 133 -1.75 20.46 -44.95
N LEU A 134 -1.65 21.22 -46.06
CA LEU A 134 -0.94 20.77 -47.26
C LEU A 134 0.57 20.72 -47.03
N LYS A 135 1.16 21.71 -46.35
CA LYS A 135 2.59 21.69 -45.96
C LYS A 135 2.92 20.49 -45.07
N ALA A 136 2.09 20.20 -44.07
CA ALA A 136 2.28 19.06 -43.18
C ALA A 136 2.14 17.72 -43.89
N SER A 137 1.18 17.61 -44.81
CA SER A 137 1.05 16.45 -45.70
C SER A 137 2.34 16.25 -46.52
N ARG A 138 2.83 17.28 -47.24
CA ARG A 138 4.05 17.15 -48.07
C ARG A 138 5.31 16.81 -47.27
N ARG A 139 5.41 17.20 -46.00
CA ARG A 139 6.53 16.77 -45.14
C ARG A 139 6.52 15.26 -44.89
N ASN A 140 5.35 14.66 -44.76
CA ASN A 140 5.16 13.23 -44.47
C ASN A 140 4.89 12.38 -45.73
N ASP A 141 4.55 13.02 -46.85
CA ASP A 141 4.28 12.43 -48.16
C ASP A 141 4.76 13.38 -49.27
N PRO A 142 6.09 13.50 -49.52
CA PRO A 142 6.64 14.45 -50.49
C PRO A 142 6.17 14.22 -51.93
N LEU A 143 5.87 12.96 -52.26
CA LEU A 143 5.38 12.53 -53.57
C LEU A 143 3.84 12.65 -53.69
N GLY A 144 3.11 12.87 -52.59
CA GLY A 144 1.66 12.99 -52.61
C GLY A 144 0.95 11.71 -53.06
N VAL A 145 1.51 10.53 -52.77
CA VAL A 145 0.97 9.23 -53.23
C VAL A 145 -0.25 8.80 -52.42
N ARG A 146 -0.27 9.15 -51.12
CA ARG A 146 -1.30 8.72 -50.15
C ARG A 146 -2.09 9.90 -49.58
N THR A 147 -2.03 11.05 -50.23
CA THR A 147 -2.71 12.27 -49.81
C THR A 147 -3.86 12.59 -50.77
N ILE A 148 -5.05 12.81 -50.23
CA ILE A 148 -6.21 13.35 -50.94
C ILE A 148 -6.37 14.82 -50.55
N GLY A 149 -6.45 15.71 -51.53
CA GLY A 149 -6.73 17.12 -51.30
C GLY A 149 -8.23 17.39 -51.33
N VAL A 150 -8.76 18.09 -50.31
CA VAL A 150 -10.16 18.52 -50.28
C VAL A 150 -10.21 20.03 -50.23
N ILE A 151 -10.83 20.65 -51.23
CA ILE A 151 -11.03 22.10 -51.30
C ILE A 151 -12.46 22.40 -50.83
N THR A 152 -12.55 23.10 -49.71
CA THR A 152 -13.81 23.51 -49.08
C THR A 152 -14.10 24.99 -49.36
N LYS A 153 -15.33 25.43 -49.11
CA LYS A 153 -15.80 26.81 -49.37
C LYS A 153 -15.62 27.25 -50.83
N VAL A 154 -15.78 26.31 -51.77
CA VAL A 154 -15.66 26.58 -53.21
C VAL A 154 -16.63 27.68 -53.67
N ASP A 155 -17.74 27.85 -52.94
CA ASP A 155 -18.75 28.90 -53.14
C ASP A 155 -18.24 30.33 -52.90
N MET A 156 -17.13 30.51 -52.18
CA MET A 156 -16.56 31.82 -51.85
C MET A 156 -15.52 32.30 -52.86
N ALA A 157 -15.02 31.41 -53.71
CA ALA A 157 -14.05 31.73 -54.76
C ALA A 157 -14.77 31.89 -56.11
N ASP A 158 -14.11 32.56 -57.06
CA ASP A 158 -14.62 32.58 -58.44
C ASP A 158 -14.61 31.14 -59.01
N PRO A 159 -15.65 30.70 -59.73
CA PRO A 159 -15.71 29.37 -60.31
C PRO A 159 -14.49 29.01 -61.16
N THR A 160 -13.93 29.99 -61.88
CA THR A 160 -12.76 29.80 -62.74
C THR A 160 -11.51 29.52 -61.91
N ASP A 161 -11.32 30.30 -60.85
CA ASP A 161 -10.20 30.14 -59.91
C ASP A 161 -10.31 28.82 -59.14
N ALA A 162 -11.52 28.44 -58.72
CA ALA A 162 -11.74 27.17 -58.02
C ALA A 162 -11.47 25.95 -58.91
N VAL A 163 -11.88 26.00 -60.19
CA VAL A 163 -11.55 24.95 -61.17
C VAL A 163 -10.04 24.90 -61.41
N HIS A 164 -9.39 26.07 -61.47
CA HIS A 164 -7.94 26.14 -61.54
C HIS A 164 -7.32 25.47 -60.32
N MET A 165 -7.71 25.79 -59.08
CA MET A 165 -7.18 25.13 -57.87
C MET A 165 -7.38 23.61 -57.84
N LEU A 166 -8.47 23.10 -58.41
CA LEU A 166 -8.74 21.65 -58.49
C LEU A 166 -7.89 20.93 -59.55
N THR A 167 -7.46 21.66 -60.58
CA THR A 167 -6.74 21.12 -61.76
C THR A 167 -5.25 21.47 -61.75
N GLN A 168 -4.87 22.51 -61.00
CA GLN A 168 -3.54 23.14 -61.02
C GLN A 168 -2.47 22.19 -60.52
N ASN A 169 -1.32 22.26 -61.21
CA ASN A 169 -0.24 21.30 -61.11
C ASN A 169 0.89 21.75 -60.17
N ASP A 170 0.71 22.86 -59.45
CA ASP A 170 1.74 23.44 -58.58
C ASP A 170 2.01 22.55 -57.35
N TYR A 171 0.96 21.86 -56.89
CA TYR A 171 1.00 20.93 -55.77
C TYR A 171 0.33 19.61 -56.14
N PRO A 172 0.91 18.81 -57.04
CA PRO A 172 0.26 17.63 -57.58
C PRO A 172 0.12 16.54 -56.51
N LEU A 173 -1.07 15.95 -56.41
CA LEU A 173 -1.37 14.80 -55.57
C LEU A 173 -1.84 13.65 -56.47
N HIS A 174 -1.32 12.44 -56.26
CA HIS A 174 -1.65 11.28 -57.10
C HIS A 174 -3.13 10.89 -56.98
N LEU A 175 -3.74 11.14 -55.83
CA LEU A 175 -5.15 10.85 -55.60
C LEU A 175 -6.09 11.99 -56.03
N GLY A 176 -5.52 13.14 -56.43
CA GLY A 176 -6.23 14.32 -56.92
C GLY A 176 -6.80 15.23 -55.82
N TYR A 177 -7.46 16.31 -56.28
CA TYR A 177 -8.21 17.25 -55.46
C TYR A 177 -9.72 17.09 -55.68
N ILE A 178 -10.50 17.27 -54.62
CA ILE A 178 -11.96 17.20 -54.66
C ILE A 178 -12.56 18.48 -54.07
N GLY A 179 -13.39 19.17 -54.85
CA GLY A 179 -14.10 20.38 -54.44
C GLY A 179 -15.43 20.05 -53.76
N VAL A 180 -15.69 20.63 -52.59
CA VAL A 180 -16.93 20.42 -51.83
C VAL A 180 -17.52 21.72 -51.28
N VAL A 181 -18.85 21.77 -51.23
CA VAL A 181 -19.60 22.88 -50.63
C VAL A 181 -20.44 22.33 -49.48
N CYS A 182 -19.95 22.51 -48.25
CA CYS A 182 -20.54 21.90 -47.05
C CYS A 182 -21.52 22.82 -46.30
N LYS A 183 -21.79 24.05 -46.78
CA LYS A 183 -22.75 24.98 -46.15
C LYS A 183 -24.04 25.09 -46.97
N PRO A 184 -25.23 25.00 -46.36
CA PRO A 184 -26.46 25.38 -47.03
C PRO A 184 -26.49 26.90 -47.24
N VAL A 185 -27.02 27.34 -48.38
CA VAL A 185 -27.10 28.76 -48.82
C VAL A 185 -27.87 29.67 -47.84
N ARG A 186 -28.52 29.13 -46.80
CA ARG A 186 -29.18 29.88 -45.72
C ARG A 186 -29.00 29.21 -44.35
N GLU A 187 -28.58 29.99 -43.36
CA GLU A 187 -28.31 29.62 -41.95
C GLU A 187 -29.55 29.21 -41.11
N LYS A 188 -30.49 28.42 -41.66
CA LYS A 188 -31.52 27.80 -40.82
C LYS A 188 -30.98 26.50 -40.23
N ALA A 189 -30.49 26.60 -38.99
CA ALA A 189 -30.04 25.49 -38.16
C ALA A 189 -31.16 24.43 -38.03
N GLY A 190 -30.97 23.24 -38.61
CA GLY A 190 -31.89 22.11 -38.41
C GLY A 190 -32.17 21.22 -39.61
N ARG A 191 -31.46 21.37 -40.74
CA ARG A 191 -31.73 20.56 -41.93
C ARG A 191 -30.74 19.40 -42.09
N GLY A 192 -31.25 18.24 -42.50
CA GLY A 192 -30.52 16.96 -42.47
C GLY A 192 -29.41 16.83 -43.53
N PRO A 193 -28.55 15.79 -43.43
CA PRO A 193 -27.41 15.57 -44.34
C PRO A 193 -27.79 15.50 -45.82
N HIS A 194 -29.00 15.02 -46.13
CA HIS A 194 -29.52 14.90 -47.48
C HIS A 194 -29.71 16.26 -48.17
N GLU A 195 -30.04 17.32 -47.44
CA GLU A 195 -30.24 18.64 -48.02
C GLU A 195 -28.94 19.33 -48.41
N VAL A 196 -27.84 19.02 -47.71
CA VAL A 196 -26.50 19.53 -48.07
C VAL A 196 -26.10 18.96 -49.43
N VAL A 197 -26.31 17.66 -49.65
CA VAL A 197 -26.02 17.01 -50.94
C VAL A 197 -26.87 17.59 -52.07
N LEU A 198 -28.17 17.86 -51.81
CA LEU A 198 -29.04 18.48 -52.81
C LEU A 198 -28.64 19.93 -53.12
N SER A 199 -28.31 20.73 -52.10
CA SER A 199 -27.85 22.11 -52.26
C SER A 199 -26.53 22.18 -53.03
N GLU A 200 -25.62 21.24 -52.74
CA GLU A 200 -24.33 21.11 -53.41
C GLU A 200 -24.53 20.75 -54.90
N ALA A 201 -25.38 19.77 -55.19
CA ALA A 201 -25.70 19.40 -56.57
C ALA A 201 -26.33 20.56 -57.36
N GLN A 202 -27.18 21.37 -56.71
CA GLN A 202 -27.75 22.57 -57.33
C GLN A 202 -26.71 23.65 -57.60
N TYR A 203 -25.76 23.86 -56.69
CA TYR A 203 -24.68 24.84 -56.87
C TYR A 203 -23.79 24.46 -58.06
N PHE A 204 -23.25 23.24 -58.07
CA PHE A 204 -22.40 22.77 -59.18
C PHE A 204 -23.16 22.62 -60.50
N GLY A 205 -24.47 22.35 -60.46
CA GLY A 205 -25.30 22.33 -61.67
C GLY A 205 -25.52 23.69 -62.32
N ARG A 206 -25.43 24.79 -61.55
CA ARG A 206 -25.58 26.17 -62.06
C ARG A 206 -24.32 26.74 -62.71
N HIS A 207 -23.16 26.20 -62.34
CA HIS A 207 -21.85 26.67 -62.77
C HIS A 207 -21.24 25.68 -63.78
N PRO A 208 -21.34 25.93 -65.10
CA PRO A 208 -20.83 25.01 -66.12
C PRO A 208 -19.31 24.84 -66.07
N GLU A 209 -18.59 25.76 -65.44
CA GLU A 209 -17.13 25.73 -65.28
C GLU A 209 -16.67 24.45 -64.55
N PHE A 210 -17.46 23.93 -63.61
CA PHE A 210 -17.16 22.72 -62.85
C PHE A 210 -17.54 21.42 -63.55
N GLN A 211 -18.20 21.46 -64.72
CA GLN A 211 -18.66 20.27 -65.45
C GLN A 211 -17.56 19.64 -66.33
N GLN A 212 -16.30 19.97 -66.08
CA GLN A 212 -15.16 19.47 -66.81
C GLN A 212 -14.81 18.03 -66.39
N PRO A 213 -14.44 17.14 -67.33
CA PRO A 213 -14.28 15.70 -67.07
C PRO A 213 -13.14 15.36 -66.09
N HIS A 214 -12.16 16.26 -65.93
CA HIS A 214 -11.00 16.07 -65.05
C HIS A 214 -11.20 16.67 -63.65
N VAL A 215 -12.33 17.35 -63.41
CA VAL A 215 -12.63 18.00 -62.13
C VAL A 215 -13.50 17.09 -61.27
N GLN A 216 -13.03 16.76 -60.06
CA GLN A 216 -13.79 15.97 -59.11
C GLN A 216 -14.50 16.90 -58.11
N ILE A 217 -15.83 16.79 -58.04
CA ILE A 217 -16.67 17.61 -57.17
C ILE A 217 -17.69 16.78 -56.40
N GLY A 218 -18.07 17.32 -55.25
CA GLY A 218 -19.18 16.85 -54.43
C GLY A 218 -18.80 15.84 -53.34
N VAL A 219 -19.55 15.89 -52.24
CA VAL A 219 -19.40 14.99 -51.08
C VAL A 219 -19.62 13.52 -51.47
N GLY A 220 -20.53 13.26 -52.40
CA GLY A 220 -20.79 11.91 -52.90
C GLY A 220 -19.59 11.28 -53.64
N THR A 221 -18.84 12.08 -54.38
CA THR A 221 -17.61 11.66 -55.07
C THR A 221 -16.47 11.47 -54.08
N LEU A 222 -16.29 12.42 -53.13
CA LEU A 222 -15.34 12.30 -52.03
C LEU A 222 -15.55 11.00 -51.24
N ARG A 223 -16.79 10.69 -50.86
CA ARG A 223 -17.11 9.47 -50.12
C ARG A 223 -16.71 8.21 -50.87
N ARG A 224 -17.04 8.11 -52.17
CA ARG A 224 -16.68 6.95 -53.00
C ARG A 224 -15.17 6.82 -53.15
N LYS A 225 -14.46 7.94 -53.36
CA LYS A 225 -13.00 7.97 -53.47
C LYS A 225 -12.33 7.52 -52.17
N LEU A 226 -12.79 8.01 -51.02
CA LEU A 226 -12.26 7.62 -49.70
C LEU A 226 -12.39 6.11 -49.47
N VAL A 227 -13.56 5.53 -49.75
CA VAL A 227 -13.80 4.09 -49.60
C VAL A 227 -12.88 3.28 -50.53
N ALA A 228 -12.80 3.66 -51.82
CA ALA A 228 -11.96 2.94 -52.78
C ALA A 228 -10.46 3.01 -52.45
N VAL A 229 -9.96 4.17 -52.04
CA VAL A 229 -8.54 4.34 -51.64
C VAL A 229 -8.25 3.59 -50.35
N LEU A 230 -9.17 3.62 -49.38
CA LEU A 230 -9.00 2.86 -48.14
C LEU A 230 -8.98 1.35 -48.41
N GLU A 231 -9.89 0.86 -49.26
CA GLU A 231 -9.95 -0.55 -49.65
C GLU A 231 -8.64 -1.00 -50.32
N ASP A 232 -8.12 -0.23 -51.27
CA ASP A 232 -6.86 -0.55 -51.95
C ASP A 232 -5.66 -0.53 -50.99
N SER A 233 -5.56 0.50 -50.15
CA SER A 233 -4.49 0.60 -49.14
C SER A 233 -4.56 -0.56 -48.13
N MET A 234 -5.76 -0.92 -47.66
CA MET A 234 -5.94 -2.05 -46.75
C MET A 234 -5.59 -3.37 -47.44
N ARG A 235 -6.01 -3.59 -48.69
CA ARG A 235 -5.68 -4.78 -49.48
C ARG A 235 -4.18 -4.95 -49.64
N GLN A 236 -3.45 -3.88 -49.95
CA GLN A 236 -1.99 -3.92 -50.11
C GLN A 236 -1.26 -4.23 -48.80
N SER A 237 -1.73 -3.65 -47.67
CA SER A 237 -1.11 -3.88 -46.37
C SER A 237 -1.44 -5.24 -45.75
N LEU A 238 -2.56 -5.88 -46.13
CA LEU A 238 -3.08 -7.08 -45.47
C LEU A 238 -2.08 -8.24 -45.42
N SER A 239 -1.37 -8.53 -46.53
CA SER A 239 -0.40 -9.63 -46.55
C SER A 239 0.72 -9.40 -45.55
N SER A 240 1.32 -8.20 -45.56
CA SER A 240 2.40 -7.86 -44.64
C SER A 240 1.95 -7.87 -43.17
N LEU A 241 0.71 -7.47 -42.90
CA LEU A 241 0.13 -7.51 -41.56
C LEU A 241 -0.10 -8.94 -41.08
N VAL A 242 -0.60 -9.83 -41.94
CA VAL A 242 -0.78 -11.25 -41.61
C VAL A 242 0.56 -11.90 -41.28
N ASP A 243 1.60 -11.61 -42.05
CA ASP A 243 2.94 -12.16 -41.81
C ASP A 243 3.55 -11.60 -40.52
N ALA A 244 3.39 -10.30 -40.24
CA ALA A 244 3.82 -9.68 -39.00
C ALA A 244 3.12 -10.29 -37.77
N VAL A 245 1.78 -10.43 -37.82
CA VAL A 245 1.00 -11.03 -36.73
C VAL A 245 1.38 -12.49 -36.51
N ARG A 246 1.64 -13.25 -37.59
CA ARG A 246 2.12 -14.63 -37.46
C ARG A 246 3.49 -14.71 -36.80
N SER A 247 4.42 -13.84 -37.20
CA SER A 247 5.75 -13.77 -36.59
C SER A 247 5.66 -13.44 -35.10
N GLU A 248 4.87 -12.43 -34.72
CA GLU A 248 4.66 -12.06 -33.31
C GLU A 248 3.97 -13.17 -32.51
N LEU A 249 3.02 -13.88 -33.12
CA LEU A 249 2.34 -15.02 -32.51
C LEU A 249 3.29 -16.19 -32.28
N GLU A 250 4.18 -16.49 -33.22
CA GLU A 250 5.19 -17.53 -33.10
C GLU A 250 6.22 -17.19 -32.03
N GLU A 251 6.68 -15.95 -31.98
CA GLU A 251 7.58 -15.46 -30.92
C GLU A 251 6.90 -15.57 -29.55
N THR A 252 5.67 -15.06 -29.41
CA THR A 252 4.91 -15.14 -28.15
C THR A 252 4.70 -16.58 -27.72
N ARG A 253 4.37 -17.48 -28.66
CA ARG A 253 4.20 -18.91 -28.38
C ARG A 253 5.53 -19.56 -27.96
N TYR A 254 6.65 -19.17 -28.57
CA TYR A 254 7.96 -19.63 -28.15
C TYR A 254 8.28 -19.17 -26.72
N GLN A 255 8.01 -17.90 -26.38
CA GLN A 255 8.18 -17.39 -25.02
C GLN A 255 7.33 -18.16 -24.01
N ILE A 256 6.07 -18.44 -24.33
CA ILE A 256 5.18 -19.24 -23.48
C ILE A 256 5.75 -20.65 -23.26
N LYS A 257 6.26 -21.28 -24.31
CA LYS A 257 6.84 -22.61 -24.22
C LYS A 257 8.14 -22.64 -23.40
N VAL A 258 9.02 -21.65 -23.55
CA VAL A 258 10.29 -21.58 -22.81
C VAL A 258 10.06 -21.27 -21.33
N HIS A 259 9.20 -20.30 -21.02
CA HIS A 259 9.00 -19.83 -19.65
C HIS A 259 7.98 -20.64 -18.85
N TYR A 260 6.94 -21.16 -19.51
CA TYR A 260 5.80 -21.80 -18.85
C TYR A 260 5.54 -23.22 -19.33
N ASN A 261 6.38 -23.79 -20.20
CA ASN A 261 6.26 -25.16 -20.69
C ASN A 261 4.86 -25.51 -21.26
N ASP A 262 4.20 -24.53 -21.89
CA ASP A 262 2.82 -24.64 -22.40
C ASP A 262 1.76 -24.97 -21.33
N GLU A 263 2.07 -24.78 -20.04
CA GLU A 263 1.11 -24.95 -18.96
C GLU A 263 0.07 -23.82 -18.96
N ARG A 264 -1.21 -24.20 -18.93
CA ARG A 264 -2.32 -23.26 -18.83
C ARG A 264 -2.61 -22.99 -17.37
N VAL A 265 -2.26 -21.79 -16.91
CA VAL A 265 -2.58 -21.33 -15.56
C VAL A 265 -3.72 -20.31 -15.64
N SER A 266 -4.88 -20.66 -15.06
CA SER A 266 -5.93 -19.67 -14.81
C SER A 266 -5.69 -18.98 -13.46
N PRO A 267 -6.07 -17.70 -13.29
CA PRO A 267 -5.96 -17.02 -12.00
C PRO A 267 -6.67 -17.78 -10.86
N GLU A 268 -7.81 -18.40 -11.15
CA GLU A 268 -8.60 -19.19 -10.21
C GLU A 268 -7.87 -20.48 -9.82
N SER A 269 -7.30 -21.19 -10.80
CA SER A 269 -6.54 -22.41 -10.56
C SER A 269 -5.30 -22.12 -9.71
N TYR A 270 -4.56 -21.06 -10.05
CA TYR A 270 -3.39 -20.61 -9.30
C TYR A 270 -3.74 -20.26 -7.84
N MET A 271 -4.85 -19.54 -7.63
CA MET A 271 -5.34 -19.22 -6.30
C MET A 271 -5.69 -20.47 -5.49
N ALA A 272 -6.39 -21.43 -6.11
CA ALA A 272 -6.80 -22.66 -5.45
C ALA A 272 -5.60 -23.49 -5.00
N GLU A 273 -4.60 -23.65 -5.86
CA GLU A 273 -3.37 -24.37 -5.56
C GLU A 273 -2.59 -23.70 -4.41
N ASN A 274 -2.44 -22.37 -4.44
CA ASN A 274 -1.78 -21.64 -3.37
C ASN A 274 -2.52 -21.79 -2.04
N LEU A 275 -3.85 -21.69 -2.05
CA LEU A 275 -4.66 -21.90 -0.85
C LEU A 275 -4.51 -23.32 -0.29
N ASP A 276 -4.35 -24.33 -1.14
CA ASP A 276 -4.10 -25.69 -0.70
C ASP A 276 -2.72 -25.86 -0.05
N VAL A 277 -1.68 -25.19 -0.58
CA VAL A 277 -0.37 -25.11 0.07
C VAL A 277 -0.48 -24.46 1.45
N LEU A 278 -1.23 -23.37 1.58
CA LEU A 278 -1.48 -22.73 2.88
C LEU A 278 -2.21 -23.66 3.85
N LYS A 279 -3.25 -24.36 3.40
CA LYS A 279 -3.96 -25.35 4.21
C LYS A 279 -3.05 -26.48 4.67
N GLN A 280 -2.15 -26.96 3.80
CA GLN A 280 -1.16 -27.98 4.17
C GLN A 280 -0.19 -27.46 5.24
N ARG A 281 0.30 -26.22 5.10
CA ARG A 281 1.14 -25.56 6.13
C ARG A 281 0.41 -25.42 7.46
N PHE A 282 -0.85 -25.00 7.45
CA PHE A 282 -1.68 -24.94 8.65
C PHE A 282 -1.88 -26.31 9.29
N LYS A 283 -2.07 -27.36 8.50
CA LYS A 283 -2.19 -28.74 9.00
C LYS A 283 -0.89 -29.22 9.65
N ALA A 284 0.26 -28.93 9.04
CA ALA A 284 1.57 -29.22 9.62
C ALA A 284 1.80 -28.45 10.92
N PHE A 285 1.45 -27.17 10.95
CA PHE A 285 1.49 -26.35 12.16
C PHE A 285 0.58 -26.90 13.26
N GLN A 286 -0.64 -27.30 12.94
CA GLN A 286 -1.55 -27.89 13.93
C GLN A 286 -0.99 -29.19 14.55
N GLN A 287 -0.22 -29.97 13.80
CA GLN A 287 0.44 -31.17 14.32
C GLN A 287 1.63 -30.85 15.20
N GLN A 288 2.38 -29.80 14.85
CA GLN A 288 3.55 -29.37 15.62
C GLN A 288 3.14 -28.59 16.87
N PHE A 289 2.16 -27.68 16.76
CA PHE A 289 1.69 -26.80 17.81
C PHE A 289 0.69 -27.51 18.72
N GLY A 290 1.18 -27.96 19.87
CA GLY A 290 0.42 -28.70 20.85
C GLY A 290 0.47 -28.10 22.25
N LYS A 291 -0.28 -28.73 23.15
CA LYS A 291 -0.28 -28.42 24.59
C LYS A 291 1.13 -28.34 25.21
N PRO A 292 2.13 -29.17 24.82
CA PRO A 292 3.45 -29.12 25.44
C PRO A 292 4.21 -27.80 25.19
N GLN A 293 4.16 -27.23 23.99
CA GLN A 293 4.85 -25.96 23.72
C GLN A 293 4.14 -24.80 24.42
N LEU A 294 2.81 -24.79 24.38
CA LEU A 294 2.05 -23.77 25.11
C LEU A 294 2.36 -23.83 26.61
N ARG A 295 2.43 -25.04 27.18
CA ARG A 295 2.85 -25.24 28.59
C ARG A 295 4.23 -24.64 28.85
N ALA A 296 5.20 -24.90 27.98
CA ALA A 296 6.56 -24.39 28.15
C ALA A 296 6.61 -22.85 28.14
N GLU A 297 5.86 -22.20 27.25
CA GLU A 297 5.79 -20.73 27.20
C GLU A 297 5.07 -20.12 28.40
N VAL A 298 3.93 -20.68 28.82
CA VAL A 298 3.22 -20.22 30.03
C VAL A 298 4.11 -20.39 31.26
N GLN A 299 4.83 -21.51 31.34
CA GLN A 299 5.74 -21.77 32.44
C GLN A 299 6.88 -20.74 32.48
N ARG A 300 7.54 -20.45 31.35
CA ARG A 300 8.59 -19.41 31.28
C ARG A 300 8.09 -18.05 31.73
N TRP A 301 6.88 -17.68 31.32
CA TRP A 301 6.27 -16.42 31.75
C TRP A 301 6.03 -16.38 33.26
N LEU A 302 5.46 -17.44 33.84
CA LEU A 302 5.25 -17.53 35.30
C LEU A 302 6.57 -17.52 36.07
N GLU A 303 7.60 -18.21 35.59
CA GLU A 303 8.94 -18.20 36.19
C GLU A 303 9.52 -16.79 36.21
N SER A 304 9.38 -16.02 35.12
CA SER A 304 9.78 -14.62 35.07
C SER A 304 8.99 -13.75 36.06
N GLN A 305 7.68 -13.96 36.21
CA GLN A 305 6.88 -13.24 37.20
C GLN A 305 7.29 -13.56 38.64
N VAL A 306 7.60 -14.83 38.95
CA VAL A 306 8.11 -15.22 40.27
C VAL A 306 9.40 -14.48 40.58
N MET A 307 10.33 -14.37 39.62
CA MET A 307 11.59 -13.64 39.81
C MET A 307 11.36 -12.15 40.04
N ASN A 308 10.41 -11.53 39.34
CA ASN A 308 10.05 -10.12 39.55
C ASN A 308 9.48 -9.89 40.96
N VAL A 309 8.57 -10.77 41.42
CA VAL A 309 7.99 -10.68 42.78
C VAL A 309 9.07 -10.90 43.85
N CYS A 310 10.00 -11.84 43.63
CA CYS A 310 11.15 -12.05 44.51
C CYS A 310 12.07 -10.82 44.58
N ALA A 311 12.31 -10.15 43.46
CA ALA A 311 13.10 -8.92 43.40
C ALA A 311 12.44 -7.77 44.15
N GLU A 312 11.13 -7.59 43.97
CA GLU A 312 10.36 -6.50 44.57
C GLU A 312 10.22 -6.65 46.09
N LEU A 313 9.94 -7.87 46.57
CA LEU A 313 9.58 -8.10 47.97
C LEU A 313 10.73 -8.62 48.84
N TYR A 314 11.63 -9.46 48.30
CA TYR A 314 12.58 -10.21 49.13
C TYR A 314 14.03 -9.74 48.96
N TRP A 315 14.54 -9.57 47.74
CA TRP A 315 15.99 -9.39 47.54
C TRP A 315 16.56 -8.10 48.15
N SER A 316 15.72 -7.07 48.32
CA SER A 316 16.12 -5.77 48.89
C SER A 316 15.90 -5.68 50.40
N ASP A 317 15.29 -6.68 51.04
CA ASP A 317 14.95 -6.66 52.45
C ASP A 317 16.16 -7.06 53.33
N PRO A 318 16.62 -6.19 54.26
CA PRO A 318 17.70 -6.50 55.20
C PRO A 318 17.45 -7.73 56.08
N GLY A 319 16.18 -8.09 56.33
CA GLY A 319 15.75 -9.19 57.18
C GLY A 319 15.96 -10.60 56.58
N VAL A 320 16.21 -10.73 55.27
CA VAL A 320 16.37 -12.03 54.61
C VAL A 320 17.54 -12.85 55.15
N LYS A 321 18.61 -12.19 55.60
CA LYS A 321 19.74 -12.87 56.25
C LYS A 321 19.33 -13.49 57.58
N GLY A 322 18.42 -12.85 58.31
CA GLY A 322 17.81 -13.39 59.52
C GLY A 322 16.97 -14.63 59.23
N LEU A 323 16.14 -14.58 58.17
CA LEU A 323 15.31 -15.69 57.69
C LEU A 323 16.14 -16.92 57.33
N SER A 324 17.21 -16.74 56.57
CA SER A 324 18.10 -17.84 56.18
C SER A 324 18.74 -18.54 57.39
N ASN A 325 19.19 -17.77 58.39
CA ASN A 325 19.81 -18.30 59.59
C ASN A 325 18.83 -19.09 60.46
N HIS A 326 17.57 -18.67 60.55
CA HIS A 326 16.53 -19.39 61.30
C HIS A 326 16.06 -20.65 60.60
N VAL A 327 15.81 -20.60 59.29
CA VAL A 327 15.43 -21.80 58.52
C VAL A 327 16.54 -22.87 58.61
N THR A 328 17.81 -22.46 58.58
CA THR A 328 18.95 -23.37 58.71
C THR A 328 19.08 -23.96 60.13
N ARG A 329 18.80 -23.18 61.18
CA ARG A 329 18.80 -23.65 62.57
C ARG A 329 17.60 -24.54 62.90
N SER A 330 16.40 -24.19 62.43
CA SER A 330 15.17 -24.97 62.64
C SER A 330 15.24 -26.33 61.95
N ARG A 331 15.87 -26.39 60.77
CA ARG A 331 16.16 -27.65 60.06
C ARG A 331 17.14 -28.55 60.80
N ALA A 332 18.13 -27.98 61.50
CA ALA A 332 19.07 -28.74 62.34
C ALA A 332 18.41 -29.24 63.65
N ALA A 333 17.34 -28.59 64.10
CA ALA A 333 16.58 -28.93 65.31
C ALA A 333 15.38 -29.87 65.07
N GLY A 334 15.07 -30.24 63.82
CA GLY A 334 13.96 -31.14 63.48
C GLY A 334 12.55 -30.55 63.67
N LEU A 335 12.45 -29.26 64.00
CA LEU A 335 11.19 -28.52 64.11
C LEU A 335 10.86 -27.89 62.76
N TRP A 336 9.85 -28.44 62.07
CA TRP A 336 9.23 -27.80 60.92
C TRP A 336 8.35 -26.65 61.42
N THR A 337 8.85 -25.42 61.34
CA THR A 337 8.07 -24.21 61.66
C THR A 337 7.08 -23.86 60.55
N ASP A 338 6.01 -23.14 60.92
CA ASP A 338 4.86 -22.76 60.08
C ASP A 338 5.28 -22.08 58.76
N ILE A 339 6.30 -21.21 58.79
CA ILE A 339 6.84 -20.54 57.57
C ILE A 339 7.47 -21.51 56.59
N SER A 340 8.19 -22.53 57.04
CA SER A 340 8.81 -23.50 56.13
C SER A 340 7.75 -24.31 55.37
N THR A 341 6.63 -24.59 56.03
CA THR A 341 5.46 -25.26 55.48
C THR A 341 4.65 -24.33 54.56
N ARG A 342 4.49 -23.04 54.91
CA ARG A 342 3.77 -22.06 54.08
C ARG A 342 4.58 -21.59 52.86
N VAL A 343 5.89 -21.39 52.98
CA VAL A 343 6.80 -21.16 51.83
C VAL A 343 6.77 -22.38 50.89
N SER A 344 6.59 -23.58 51.45
CA SER A 344 6.30 -24.80 50.70
C SER A 344 4.99 -24.75 49.92
N GLN A 345 3.95 -24.23 50.55
CA GLN A 345 2.63 -24.07 49.94
C GLN A 345 2.63 -23.05 48.80
N VAL A 346 3.32 -21.90 48.93
CA VAL A 346 3.27 -20.84 47.92
C VAL A 346 4.16 -21.10 46.69
N ALA A 347 5.38 -21.62 46.85
CA ALA A 347 6.20 -21.95 45.67
C ALA A 347 5.58 -23.11 44.86
N THR A 348 4.81 -23.97 45.54
CA THR A 348 4.07 -25.03 44.87
C THR A 348 2.70 -24.57 44.39
N ALA A 349 2.10 -23.50 44.93
CA ALA A 349 0.95 -22.83 44.34
C ALA A 349 1.21 -22.36 42.92
N ALA A 350 2.37 -21.75 42.71
CA ALA A 350 2.84 -21.35 41.39
C ALA A 350 2.98 -22.58 40.47
N SER A 351 3.40 -23.72 41.01
CA SER A 351 3.47 -24.99 40.27
C SER A 351 2.11 -25.68 40.09
N GLY A 352 1.17 -25.53 41.03
CA GLY A 352 -0.15 -26.13 41.07
C GLY A 352 -1.13 -25.39 40.15
N VAL A 353 -1.06 -24.06 40.10
CA VAL A 353 -1.70 -23.25 39.03
C VAL A 353 -1.23 -23.73 37.66
N VAL A 354 0.05 -24.07 37.51
CA VAL A 354 0.56 -24.69 36.28
C VAL A 354 -0.05 -26.08 36.09
N THR A 355 -0.05 -26.96 37.12
CA THR A 355 -0.67 -28.31 37.13
C THR A 355 -2.17 -28.30 36.81
N GLU A 356 -2.92 -27.28 37.19
CA GLU A 356 -4.37 -27.23 37.01
C GLU A 356 -4.78 -26.51 35.73
N LEU A 357 -3.95 -25.57 35.24
CA LEU A 357 -3.94 -25.22 33.82
C LEU A 357 -3.62 -26.44 32.93
N LEU A 358 -2.98 -27.49 33.46
CA LEU A 358 -2.74 -28.74 32.76
C LEU A 358 -3.91 -29.72 32.81
N VAL A 359 -4.57 -29.84 33.97
CA VAL A 359 -5.75 -30.71 34.15
C VAL A 359 -6.97 -30.14 33.42
N ALA A 360 -7.20 -28.82 33.51
CA ALA A 360 -8.28 -28.13 32.79
C ALA A 360 -8.15 -28.25 31.26
N ASN A 361 -6.94 -28.53 30.76
CA ASN A 361 -6.69 -28.76 29.34
C ASN A 361 -6.81 -30.25 28.94
N THR A 362 -6.88 -31.19 29.90
CA THR A 362 -7.09 -32.63 29.66
C THR A 362 -8.53 -33.11 29.87
N ALA A 363 -9.34 -32.39 30.65
CA ALA A 363 -10.70 -32.79 30.94
C ALA A 363 -11.71 -32.23 29.93
N LYS A 364 -12.19 -33.08 29.02
CA LYS A 364 -13.55 -32.99 28.50
C LYS A 364 -14.21 -34.35 28.71
N GLU A 365 -15.46 -34.30 29.17
CA GLU A 365 -16.41 -35.39 29.44
C GLU A 365 -16.30 -36.05 30.83
N GLN A 366 -17.04 -35.50 31.81
CA GLN A 366 -18.17 -36.21 32.45
C GLN A 366 -18.91 -35.29 33.46
N GLN A 367 -20.10 -35.74 33.84
CA GLN A 367 -21.30 -35.05 34.34
C GLN A 367 -21.18 -34.42 35.76
N GLY A 368 -22.15 -33.54 36.12
CA GLY A 368 -22.33 -32.94 37.47
C GLY A 368 -22.64 -33.98 38.58
N PRO A 369 -23.07 -33.63 39.84
CA PRO A 369 -23.95 -32.51 40.22
C PRO A 369 -23.76 -31.91 41.66
N ARG A 370 -24.75 -31.11 42.11
CA ARG A 370 -25.33 -30.94 43.48
C ARG A 370 -24.85 -29.86 44.49
N LEU A 371 -25.89 -29.36 45.17
CA LEU A 371 -26.00 -28.40 46.28
C LEU A 371 -25.31 -28.85 47.58
N GLY A 372 -24.92 -27.88 48.43
CA GLY A 372 -24.65 -28.11 49.86
C GLY A 372 -24.12 -26.92 50.67
N ARG A 373 -25.05 -26.19 51.32
CA ARG A 373 -25.02 -25.54 52.66
C ARG A 373 -23.71 -25.06 53.35
N ALA A 374 -23.79 -23.83 53.88
CA ALA A 374 -22.95 -23.27 54.96
C ALA A 374 -23.20 -23.95 56.34
N PRO A 375 -22.36 -23.72 57.38
CA PRO A 375 -22.55 -22.54 58.24
C PRO A 375 -21.29 -21.88 58.87
N GLY A 376 -21.38 -20.56 59.08
CA GLY A 376 -21.12 -19.81 60.32
C GLY A 376 -19.81 -19.95 61.12
N GLY A 377 -19.14 -18.81 61.36
CA GLY A 377 -18.17 -18.63 62.45
C GLY A 377 -17.70 -17.19 62.56
N ALA A 378 -18.11 -16.50 63.64
CA ALA A 378 -17.77 -15.13 63.97
C ALA A 378 -16.44 -14.99 64.73
N THR A 379 -15.96 -13.74 64.82
CA THR A 379 -15.04 -13.07 65.80
C THR A 379 -13.77 -12.54 65.12
N LYS A 380 -13.12 -11.43 65.50
CA LYS A 380 -13.40 -10.27 66.36
C LYS A 380 -12.30 -9.24 66.01
N GLU A 381 -12.60 -7.94 66.06
CA GLU A 381 -11.56 -6.90 66.08
C GLU A 381 -10.69 -7.02 67.33
N SER A 382 -9.41 -6.66 67.21
CA SER A 382 -8.53 -6.34 68.34
C SER A 382 -7.52 -5.27 67.91
N LYS A 383 -7.72 -4.04 68.42
CA LYS A 383 -6.69 -2.99 68.48
C LYS A 383 -5.52 -3.44 69.36
N ALA A 384 -4.28 -3.20 68.91
CA ALA A 384 -3.15 -3.05 69.82
C ALA A 384 -2.05 -2.12 69.25
N ARG A 385 -1.96 -0.94 69.89
CA ARG A 385 -0.81 -0.08 70.21
C ARG A 385 0.45 -0.11 69.33
N SER A 386 0.75 1.09 68.82
CA SER A 386 2.09 1.59 68.54
C SER A 386 3.01 1.50 69.76
N GLY A 387 4.16 0.87 69.58
CA GLY A 387 5.30 0.96 70.48
C GLY A 387 6.58 0.89 69.64
N GLN A 388 7.34 1.99 69.64
CA GLN A 388 8.70 2.03 69.13
C GLN A 388 9.55 0.99 69.88
N ALA A 389 10.33 0.19 69.16
CA ALA A 389 11.43 -0.56 69.74
C ALA A 389 12.64 -0.50 68.81
N GLN A 390 13.67 0.17 69.32
CA GLN A 390 15.02 0.27 68.77
C GLN A 390 15.74 -1.09 68.78
N ALA A 391 16.70 -1.20 67.86
CA ALA A 391 17.56 -2.32 67.60
C ALA A 391 18.27 -2.89 68.84
N ALA A 392 18.21 -4.22 69.00
CA ALA A 392 19.20 -5.05 69.68
C ALA A 392 19.17 -6.45 69.05
N ALA A 393 20.35 -7.06 68.87
CA ALA A 393 20.51 -8.40 68.32
C ALA A 393 19.68 -9.42 69.13
N GLY A 394 18.62 -9.97 68.55
CA GLY A 394 17.58 -10.69 69.28
C GLY A 394 17.21 -12.05 68.68
N GLU A 395 16.81 -12.97 69.56
CA GLU A 395 16.16 -14.23 69.26
C GLU A 395 14.98 -14.04 68.30
N TRP A 396 14.71 -15.06 67.48
CA TRP A 396 13.54 -15.09 66.60
C TRP A 396 12.25 -14.97 67.39
N SER A 397 11.42 -13.98 67.08
CA SER A 397 10.17 -13.70 67.79
C SER A 397 8.93 -14.14 67.00
N GLU A 398 7.80 -14.35 67.67
CA GLU A 398 6.50 -14.59 67.00
C GLU A 398 6.09 -13.44 66.06
N GLY A 399 6.61 -12.22 66.29
CA GLY A 399 6.40 -11.06 65.42
C GLY A 399 7.14 -11.15 64.09
N ASP A 400 8.29 -11.81 64.07
CA ASP A 400 9.04 -12.09 62.83
C ASP A 400 8.32 -13.13 61.98
N ASP A 401 7.68 -14.12 62.63
CA ASP A 401 6.90 -15.13 61.93
C ASP A 401 5.65 -14.53 61.24
N ALA A 402 4.97 -13.62 61.92
CA ALA A 402 3.83 -12.89 61.34
C ALA A 402 4.25 -12.01 60.15
N TYR A 403 5.42 -11.38 60.22
CA TYR A 403 5.96 -10.55 59.13
C TYR A 403 6.21 -11.37 57.86
N TRP A 404 6.93 -12.48 57.96
CA TRP A 404 7.27 -13.31 56.80
C TRP A 404 6.06 -14.03 56.21
N ASN A 405 5.11 -14.44 57.05
CA ASN A 405 3.82 -14.96 56.59
C ASN A 405 3.03 -13.91 55.80
N HIS A 406 2.96 -12.67 56.28
CA HIS A 406 2.29 -11.58 55.56
C HIS A 406 3.00 -11.24 54.24
N GLN A 407 4.34 -11.23 54.22
CA GLN A 407 5.10 -11.01 52.97
C GLN A 407 4.86 -12.13 51.95
N LEU A 408 4.74 -13.37 52.41
CA LEU A 408 4.44 -14.52 51.57
C LEU A 408 3.01 -14.48 51.02
N ASP A 409 2.04 -14.12 51.85
CA ASP A 409 0.64 -13.93 51.42
C ASP A 409 0.54 -12.80 50.37
N ARG A 410 1.32 -11.71 50.54
CA ARG A 410 1.43 -10.64 49.55
C ARG A 410 2.07 -11.13 48.24
N ALA A 411 3.15 -11.90 48.31
CA ALA A 411 3.81 -12.46 47.13
C ALA A 411 2.88 -13.40 46.34
N SER A 412 2.17 -14.28 47.05
CA SER A 412 1.18 -15.19 46.47
C SER A 412 0.02 -14.42 45.81
N ALA A 413 -0.49 -13.38 46.48
CA ALA A 413 -1.55 -12.53 45.94
C ALA A 413 -1.11 -11.77 44.68
N LEU A 414 0.12 -11.26 44.63
CA LEU A 414 0.65 -10.57 43.44
C LEU A 414 0.77 -11.53 42.25
N LEU A 415 1.23 -12.77 42.47
CA LEU A 415 1.36 -13.76 41.41
C LEU A 415 -0.01 -14.21 40.89
N THR A 416 -0.94 -14.54 41.78
CA THR A 416 -2.26 -15.09 41.42
C THR A 416 -3.25 -14.03 40.93
N LYS A 417 -3.08 -12.75 41.32
CA LYS A 417 -3.91 -11.62 40.86
C LYS A 417 -3.22 -10.76 39.79
N SER A 418 -2.15 -11.26 39.18
CA SER A 418 -1.40 -10.60 38.09
C SER A 418 -2.15 -10.52 36.74
N GLY A 419 -3.40 -11.00 36.68
CA GLY A 419 -4.16 -11.09 35.43
C GLY A 419 -3.65 -12.19 34.52
N VAL A 420 -3.35 -13.36 35.10
CA VAL A 420 -2.81 -14.54 34.40
C VAL A 420 -3.64 -14.88 33.17
N GLY A 421 -4.98 -14.86 33.26
CA GLY A 421 -5.83 -15.23 32.13
C GLY A 421 -5.72 -14.27 30.95
N ARG A 422 -5.54 -12.97 31.21
CA ARG A 422 -5.32 -11.97 30.14
C ARG A 422 -3.97 -12.18 29.47
N TRP A 423 -2.92 -12.34 30.27
CA TRP A 423 -1.55 -12.52 29.78
C TRP A 423 -1.37 -13.82 29.00
N THR A 424 -1.83 -14.95 29.53
CA THR A 424 -1.71 -16.24 28.84
C THR A 424 -2.49 -16.25 27.54
N THR A 425 -3.69 -15.66 27.52
CA THR A 425 -4.49 -15.57 26.30
C THR A 425 -3.84 -14.65 25.27
N GLN A 426 -3.29 -13.49 25.68
CA GLN A 426 -2.57 -12.60 24.78
C GLN A 426 -1.32 -13.27 24.20
N MET A 427 -0.54 -13.95 25.04
CA MET A 427 0.65 -14.68 24.61
C MET A 427 0.31 -15.77 23.58
N VAL A 428 -0.79 -16.51 23.78
CA VAL A 428 -1.28 -17.48 22.78
C VAL A 428 -1.63 -16.78 21.47
N VAL A 429 -2.34 -15.65 21.53
CA VAL A 429 -2.69 -14.88 20.34
C VAL A 429 -1.44 -14.43 19.59
N ASP A 430 -0.45 -13.89 20.29
CA ASP A 430 0.79 -13.40 19.68
C ASP A 430 1.60 -14.55 19.06
N LEU A 431 1.68 -15.70 19.74
CA LEU A 431 2.32 -16.90 19.19
C LEU A 431 1.60 -17.43 17.94
N LEU A 432 0.27 -17.52 17.97
CA LEU A 432 -0.50 -17.97 16.81
C LEU A 432 -0.36 -16.99 15.64
N MET A 433 -0.47 -15.68 15.90
CA MET A 433 -0.32 -14.66 14.86
C MET A 433 1.09 -14.62 14.27
N GLY A 434 2.14 -14.74 15.10
CA GLY A 434 3.52 -14.82 14.62
C GLY A 434 3.76 -16.04 13.72
N ASN A 435 3.14 -17.18 14.02
CA ASN A 435 3.21 -18.36 13.17
C ASN A 435 2.43 -18.20 11.86
N VAL A 436 1.23 -17.59 11.89
CA VAL A 436 0.48 -17.29 10.67
C VAL A 436 1.26 -16.33 9.78
N GLU A 437 1.89 -15.31 10.38
CA GLU A 437 2.72 -14.37 9.64
C GLU A 437 3.94 -15.05 9.01
N ALA A 438 4.59 -15.99 9.71
CA ALA A 438 5.66 -16.80 9.14
C ALA A 438 5.16 -17.65 7.95
N MET A 439 4.01 -18.34 8.06
CA MET A 439 3.47 -19.19 6.98
C MET A 439 3.13 -18.43 5.70
N VAL A 440 2.68 -17.18 5.84
CA VAL A 440 2.32 -16.29 4.74
C VAL A 440 3.52 -15.43 4.29
N GLY A 441 4.60 -15.42 5.07
CA GLY A 441 5.88 -14.81 4.71
C GLY A 441 6.71 -15.62 3.73
N ASP A 442 6.37 -16.89 3.52
CA ASP A 442 7.02 -17.80 2.57
C ASP A 442 6.35 -17.76 1.19
N GLU A 443 7.10 -18.09 0.13
CA GLU A 443 6.56 -18.29 -1.22
C GLU A 443 5.38 -19.27 -1.19
N PRO A 444 4.29 -19.06 -1.95
CA PRO A 444 4.09 -18.08 -3.04
C PRO A 444 3.47 -16.74 -2.61
N PHE A 445 3.16 -16.54 -1.32
CA PHE A 445 2.39 -15.38 -0.85
C PHE A 445 3.17 -14.07 -0.77
N VAL A 446 4.50 -14.14 -0.87
CA VAL A 446 5.41 -12.96 -0.90
C VAL A 446 5.04 -11.99 -2.02
N HIS A 447 4.59 -12.50 -3.16
CA HIS A 447 4.22 -11.70 -4.32
C HIS A 447 2.78 -11.14 -4.24
N HIS A 448 2.00 -11.53 -3.22
CA HIS A 448 0.58 -11.18 -3.06
C HIS A 448 0.32 -10.46 -1.73
N PRO A 449 0.71 -9.18 -1.58
CA PRO A 449 0.58 -8.45 -0.32
C PRO A 449 -0.87 -8.31 0.15
N ASP A 450 -1.81 -8.14 -0.78
CA ASP A 450 -3.23 -8.03 -0.47
C ASP A 450 -3.80 -9.33 0.10
N MET A 451 -3.37 -10.48 -0.46
CA MET A 451 -3.76 -11.78 0.06
C MET A 451 -3.19 -12.01 1.45
N ARG A 452 -1.92 -11.64 1.67
CA ARG A 452 -1.29 -11.71 2.99
C ARG A 452 -2.06 -10.88 4.02
N ALA A 453 -2.40 -9.63 3.67
CA ALA A 453 -3.18 -8.77 4.53
C ALA A 453 -4.57 -9.35 4.83
N ALA A 454 -5.23 -9.95 3.83
CA ALA A 454 -6.53 -10.60 4.00
C ALA A 454 -6.47 -11.80 4.95
N VAL A 455 -5.47 -12.68 4.80
CA VAL A 455 -5.26 -13.84 5.69
C VAL A 455 -4.98 -13.39 7.12
N LEU A 456 -4.09 -12.40 7.32
CA LEU A 456 -3.77 -11.87 8.64
C LEU A 456 -4.98 -11.22 9.32
N LYS A 457 -5.74 -10.42 8.57
CA LYS A 457 -6.98 -9.79 9.06
C LYS A 457 -8.02 -10.84 9.46
N PHE A 458 -8.17 -11.89 8.66
CA PHE A 458 -9.10 -12.98 8.94
C PHE A 458 -8.70 -13.76 10.22
N SER A 459 -7.43 -14.11 10.36
CA SER A 459 -6.87 -14.76 11.55
C SER A 459 -7.06 -13.92 12.81
N HIS A 460 -6.78 -12.61 12.74
CA HIS A 460 -7.03 -11.69 13.86
C HIS A 460 -8.50 -11.64 14.28
N ALA A 461 -9.43 -11.62 13.32
CA ALA A 461 -10.87 -11.59 13.60
C ALA A 461 -11.32 -12.87 14.34
N ILE A 462 -10.83 -14.03 13.91
CA ILE A 462 -11.12 -15.31 14.58
C ILE A 462 -10.60 -15.30 16.01
N LEU A 463 -9.34 -14.93 16.23
CA LEU A 463 -8.73 -14.91 17.56
C LEU A 463 -9.42 -13.91 18.49
N ARG A 464 -9.77 -12.72 17.98
CA ARG A 464 -10.49 -11.70 18.74
C ARG A 464 -11.86 -12.19 19.21
N SER A 465 -12.56 -12.98 18.39
CA SER A 465 -13.87 -13.55 18.77
C SER A 465 -13.81 -14.50 19.96
N LYS A 466 -12.68 -15.20 20.15
CA LYS A 466 -12.48 -16.16 21.24
C LYS A 466 -11.78 -15.56 22.46
N TYR A 467 -11.08 -14.44 22.29
CA TYR A 467 -10.25 -13.83 23.33
C TYR A 467 -10.96 -13.68 24.68
N HIS A 468 -12.09 -12.97 24.73
CA HIS A 468 -12.76 -12.67 26.01
C HIS A 468 -13.25 -13.94 26.72
N SER A 469 -13.85 -14.87 25.97
CA SER A 469 -14.32 -16.15 26.52
C SER A 469 -13.17 -17.00 27.05
N THR A 470 -12.00 -16.98 26.41
CA THR A 470 -10.83 -17.74 26.87
C THR A 470 -10.23 -17.11 28.13
N VAL A 471 -10.10 -15.78 28.18
CA VAL A 471 -9.64 -15.06 29.38
C VAL A 471 -10.50 -15.41 30.59
N ASP A 472 -11.83 -15.34 30.44
CA ASP A 472 -12.76 -15.62 31.52
C ASP A 472 -12.68 -17.08 31.99
N GLN A 473 -12.58 -18.03 31.06
CA GLN A 473 -12.41 -19.45 31.40
C GLN A 473 -11.11 -19.69 32.16
N VAL A 474 -10.00 -19.13 31.69
CA VAL A 474 -8.69 -19.28 32.36
C VAL A 474 -8.73 -18.65 33.75
N GLU A 475 -9.25 -17.43 33.90
CA GLU A 475 -9.39 -16.79 35.22
C GLU A 475 -10.28 -17.61 36.17
N ASN A 476 -11.36 -18.19 35.66
CA ASN A 476 -12.23 -19.06 36.46
C ASN A 476 -11.51 -20.33 36.93
N THR A 477 -10.66 -20.94 36.11
CA THR A 477 -9.86 -22.10 36.52
C THR A 477 -8.79 -21.77 37.56
N ILE A 478 -8.32 -20.52 37.61
CA ILE A 478 -7.28 -20.08 38.55
C ILE A 478 -7.89 -19.60 39.88
N LYS A 479 -9.19 -19.32 39.94
CA LYS A 479 -9.89 -18.84 41.15
C LYS A 479 -9.59 -19.65 42.43
N PRO A 480 -9.57 -21.00 42.43
CA PRO A 480 -9.27 -21.78 43.64
C PRO A 480 -7.92 -21.41 44.26
N PHE A 481 -6.88 -21.28 43.44
CA PHE A 481 -5.51 -20.95 43.87
C PHE A 481 -5.34 -19.53 44.40
N LYS A 482 -6.35 -18.65 44.26
CA LYS A 482 -6.31 -17.29 44.81
C LYS A 482 -6.60 -17.25 46.32
N TYR A 483 -7.20 -18.30 46.87
CA TYR A 483 -7.68 -18.34 48.26
C TYR A 483 -6.95 -19.39 49.09
N GLU A 484 -6.76 -20.59 48.55
CA GLU A 484 -6.12 -21.67 49.27
C GLU A 484 -5.30 -22.51 48.30
N VAL A 485 -4.09 -22.86 48.74
CA VAL A 485 -3.18 -23.65 47.92
C VAL A 485 -2.72 -24.85 48.73
N GLU A 486 -3.36 -25.97 48.44
CA GLU A 486 -2.94 -27.27 48.93
C GLU A 486 -1.84 -27.83 48.03
N VAL A 487 -0.84 -28.44 48.66
CA VAL A 487 0.41 -28.77 48.01
C VAL A 487 0.83 -30.18 48.39
N GLU A 488 1.01 -31.02 47.38
CA GLU A 488 1.51 -32.37 47.59
C GLU A 488 3.03 -32.40 47.75
N PRO A 489 3.58 -33.31 48.57
CA PRO A 489 5.03 -33.43 48.78
C PRO A 489 5.85 -33.62 47.49
N HIS A 490 5.26 -34.27 46.49
CA HIS A 490 5.92 -34.55 45.22
C HIS A 490 6.04 -33.31 44.32
N GLU A 491 5.06 -32.40 44.38
CA GLU A 491 5.08 -31.15 43.64
C GLU A 491 6.08 -30.16 44.26
N TRP A 492 6.19 -30.16 45.59
CA TRP A 492 7.18 -29.37 46.30
C TRP A 492 8.62 -29.75 45.93
N ASP A 493 8.94 -31.05 45.82
CA ASP A 493 10.29 -31.46 45.41
C ASP A 493 10.63 -31.00 43.98
N LYS A 494 9.66 -31.04 43.07
CA LYS A 494 9.80 -30.52 41.69
C LYS A 494 9.99 -29.01 41.69
N ALA A 495 9.15 -28.27 42.42
CA ALA A 495 9.23 -26.82 42.54
C ALA A 495 10.57 -26.40 43.14
N ARG A 496 11.04 -27.05 44.22
CA ARG A 496 12.34 -26.78 44.85
C ARG A 496 13.51 -26.95 43.89
N LYS A 497 13.57 -28.07 43.15
CA LYS A 497 14.62 -28.32 42.15
C LYS A 497 14.62 -27.24 41.06
N ARG A 498 13.43 -26.83 40.62
CA ARG A 498 13.24 -25.80 39.60
C ARG A 498 13.64 -24.41 40.10
N SER A 499 13.22 -24.02 41.30
CA SER A 499 13.57 -22.74 41.92
C SER A 499 15.09 -22.60 42.12
N ALA A 500 15.77 -23.68 42.52
CA ALA A 500 17.23 -23.68 42.59
C ALA A 500 17.86 -23.40 41.21
N ALA A 501 17.38 -24.07 40.16
CA ALA A 501 17.87 -23.85 38.80
C ALA A 501 17.58 -22.42 38.27
N LEU A 502 16.43 -21.84 38.62
CA LEU A 502 16.07 -20.47 38.26
C LEU A 502 16.99 -19.44 38.93
N ILE A 503 17.22 -19.58 40.24
CA ILE A 503 18.12 -18.69 40.99
C ILE A 503 19.56 -18.85 40.50
N ASP A 504 20.03 -20.06 40.24
CA ASP A 504 21.36 -20.29 39.66
C ASP A 504 21.48 -19.69 38.24
N GLY A 505 20.40 -19.74 37.46
CA GLY A 505 20.27 -19.03 36.19
C GLY A 505 20.45 -17.52 36.35
N GLU A 506 19.71 -16.91 37.27
CA GLU A 506 19.75 -15.47 37.51
C GLU A 506 21.09 -15.00 38.08
N ILE A 507 21.70 -15.77 38.99
CA ILE A 507 23.04 -15.49 39.49
C ILE A 507 24.05 -15.51 38.36
N ARG A 508 23.94 -16.45 37.41
CA ARG A 508 24.80 -16.48 36.21
C ARG A 508 24.59 -15.24 35.35
N LEU A 509 23.35 -14.84 35.08
CA LEU A 509 23.03 -13.63 34.31
C LEU A 509 23.58 -12.37 35.01
N CYS A 510 23.40 -12.25 36.32
CA CYS A 510 23.94 -11.16 37.14
C CYS A 510 25.47 -11.13 37.11
N ARG A 511 26.15 -12.28 37.19
CA ARG A 511 27.62 -12.38 37.07
C ARG A 511 28.10 -11.95 35.68
N GLN A 512 27.40 -12.35 34.63
CA GLN A 512 27.70 -11.91 33.25
C GLN A 512 27.51 -10.41 33.09
N ALA A 513 26.44 -9.83 33.64
CA ALA A 513 26.21 -8.40 33.65
C ALA A 513 27.32 -7.66 34.42
N LEU A 514 27.70 -8.16 35.60
CA LEU A 514 28.81 -7.62 36.38
C LEU A 514 30.14 -7.69 35.61
N GLN A 515 30.38 -8.79 34.89
CA GLN A 515 31.56 -8.94 34.04
C GLN A 515 31.57 -7.92 32.89
N LYS A 516 30.42 -7.67 32.23
CA LYS A 516 30.29 -6.61 31.22
C LYS A 516 30.62 -5.22 31.79
N VAL A 517 30.15 -4.93 33.00
CA VAL A 517 30.49 -3.67 33.71
C VAL A 517 31.98 -3.59 34.03
N HIS A 518 32.59 -4.68 34.48
CA HIS A 518 34.03 -4.75 34.74
C HIS A 518 34.88 -4.61 33.47
N THR A 519 34.40 -5.09 32.31
CA THR A 519 35.11 -4.88 31.03
C THR A 519 34.93 -3.46 30.49
N ALA A 520 33.81 -2.81 30.78
CA ALA A 520 33.51 -1.46 30.29
C ALA A 520 34.25 -0.34 31.05
N ALA A 521 34.62 -0.56 32.31
CA ALA A 521 35.25 0.45 33.15
C ALA A 521 36.50 -0.06 33.89
N PRO A 522 37.59 0.74 34.00
CA PRO A 522 38.77 0.36 34.78
C PRO A 522 38.43 0.11 36.24
N ARG A 523 38.95 -0.99 36.80
CA ARG A 523 38.64 -1.49 38.16
C ARG A 523 38.77 -0.43 39.26
N LYS A 524 39.77 0.46 39.17
CA LYS A 524 39.98 1.59 40.11
C LYS A 524 38.86 2.62 40.05
N ARG A 525 38.40 3.00 38.85
CA ARG A 525 37.32 3.96 38.63
C ARG A 525 35.99 3.42 39.15
N LEU A 526 35.74 2.13 38.92
CA LEU A 526 34.54 1.45 39.42
C LEU A 526 34.51 1.39 40.95
N GLN A 527 35.66 1.10 41.60
CA GLN A 527 35.76 1.10 43.06
C GLN A 527 35.55 2.49 43.66
N GLN A 528 36.10 3.54 43.04
CA GLN A 528 35.87 4.92 43.45
C GLN A 528 34.39 5.33 43.31
N ALA A 529 33.74 4.93 42.21
CA ALA A 529 32.31 5.16 41.99
C ALA A 529 31.44 4.42 43.03
N ILE A 530 31.74 3.15 43.33
CA ILE A 530 31.03 2.38 44.36
C ILE A 530 31.21 3.02 45.74
N GLN A 531 32.42 3.48 46.06
CA GLN A 531 32.70 4.14 47.35
C GLN A 531 31.98 5.48 47.47
N PHE A 532 31.89 6.24 46.38
CA PHE A 532 31.09 7.46 46.31
C PHE A 532 29.61 7.18 46.56
N VAL A 533 29.03 6.20 45.85
CA VAL A 533 27.62 5.80 46.04
C VAL A 533 27.35 5.34 47.46
N ARG A 534 28.19 4.48 48.04
CA ARG A 534 28.07 4.05 49.45
C ARG A 534 28.18 5.20 50.45
N SER A 535 29.03 6.19 50.16
CA SER A 535 29.15 7.39 51.00
C SER A 535 27.92 8.30 50.90
N ALA A 536 27.26 8.34 49.74
CA ALA A 536 26.04 9.09 49.50
C ALA A 536 24.80 8.40 50.12
N GLU A 537 24.73 7.06 50.04
CA GLU A 537 23.70 6.26 50.73
C GLU A 537 23.78 6.43 52.26
N LYS A 538 24.99 6.42 52.84
CA LYS A 538 25.19 6.72 54.27
C LYS A 538 24.77 8.12 54.68
N ARG A 539 24.67 9.05 53.72
CA ARG A 539 24.18 10.42 53.92
C ARG A 539 22.66 10.55 53.70
N GLY A 540 21.96 9.45 53.37
CA GLY A 540 20.51 9.42 53.20
C GLY A 540 20.00 10.07 51.91
N LEU A 541 20.83 10.16 50.86
CA LEU A 541 20.45 10.76 49.58
C LEU A 541 19.76 9.73 48.67
N ASP A 542 18.60 10.08 48.11
CA ASP A 542 17.86 9.24 47.16
C ASP A 542 18.64 8.98 45.86
N PRO A 543 18.41 7.86 45.15
CA PRO A 543 19.09 7.52 43.90
C PRO A 543 19.02 8.62 42.83
N ALA A 544 17.90 9.35 42.76
CA ALA A 544 17.71 10.49 41.87
C ALA A 544 18.55 11.72 42.27
N ALA A 545 18.75 11.95 43.57
CA ALA A 545 19.60 13.02 44.07
C ALA A 545 21.09 12.73 43.84
N ILE A 546 21.49 11.46 43.88
CA ILE A 546 22.85 11.01 43.53
C ILE A 546 23.13 11.22 42.03
N GLN A 547 22.16 10.91 41.15
CA GLN A 547 22.28 11.19 39.72
C GLN A 547 22.33 12.70 39.42
N ALA A 548 21.54 13.51 40.12
CA ALA A 548 21.56 14.97 39.96
C ALA A 548 22.92 15.57 40.42
N GLU A 549 23.48 15.09 41.52
CA GLU A 549 24.80 15.52 42.02
C GLU A 549 25.94 15.08 41.08
N LEU A 550 25.85 13.88 40.50
CA LEU A 550 26.79 13.40 39.47
C LEU A 550 26.69 14.21 38.18
N ALA A 551 25.48 14.55 37.73
CA ALA A 551 25.26 15.40 36.56
C ALA A 551 25.82 16.81 36.80
N ARG A 552 25.65 17.35 38.01
CA ARG A 552 26.17 18.66 38.39
C ARG A 552 27.70 18.69 38.43
N ARG A 553 28.34 17.65 38.99
CA ARG A 553 29.81 17.51 38.99
C ARG A 553 30.39 17.25 37.61
N ASN A 554 29.71 16.50 36.76
CA ASN A 554 30.11 16.30 35.37
C ASN A 554 29.97 17.60 34.56
N ALA A 555 28.95 18.43 34.85
CA ALA A 555 28.81 19.76 34.28
C ALA A 555 29.89 20.73 34.78
N GLU A 556 30.32 20.62 36.04
CA GLU A 556 31.43 21.41 36.61
C GLU A 556 32.81 20.96 36.08
N GLN A 557 32.97 19.71 35.63
CA GLN A 557 34.20 19.19 34.99
C GLN A 557 34.24 19.36 33.46
N ALA A 558 33.13 19.75 32.83
CA ALA A 558 33.12 20.10 31.42
C ALA A 558 33.62 21.55 31.25
N THR A 559 34.92 21.71 31.00
CA THR A 559 35.52 22.99 30.57
C THR A 559 34.75 23.59 29.37
N PRO A 560 34.43 24.89 29.35
CA PRO A 560 33.93 25.53 28.14
C PRO A 560 35.01 25.49 27.04
N PRO A 561 34.64 25.48 25.74
CA PRO A 561 35.65 25.42 24.68
C PRO A 561 36.44 26.74 24.66
N GLU A 562 37.77 26.65 24.79
CA GLU A 562 38.66 27.80 24.61
C GLU A 562 38.75 28.22 23.13
N PRO A 563 38.98 29.52 22.86
CA PRO A 563 38.95 30.09 21.52
C PRO A 563 40.16 29.65 20.70
N GLY A 564 39.92 29.32 19.42
CA GLY A 564 40.96 28.92 18.48
C GLY A 564 42.02 30.00 18.23
N PRO A 565 43.24 29.63 17.83
CA PRO A 565 44.34 30.56 17.62
C PRO A 565 44.14 31.42 16.37
N GLU A 566 44.52 32.70 16.45
CA GLU A 566 44.59 33.63 15.32
C GLU A 566 45.45 33.06 14.16
N PRO A 567 45.05 33.30 12.90
CA PRO A 567 45.74 32.74 11.74
C PRO A 567 47.07 33.45 11.45
N LYS A 568 48.14 32.67 11.34
CA LYS A 568 49.40 33.10 10.73
C LYS A 568 49.17 33.43 9.25
N GLN A 569 49.55 34.65 8.85
CA GLN A 569 49.61 35.10 7.46
C GLN A 569 50.50 34.15 6.62
N GLN A 570 49.93 33.63 5.52
CA GLN A 570 50.68 33.09 4.39
C GLN A 570 50.58 34.08 3.21
N PRO A 571 51.61 34.16 2.35
CA PRO A 571 51.67 35.12 1.26
C PRO A 571 50.63 34.79 0.17
N GLY A 572 49.96 35.82 -0.33
CA GLY A 572 48.81 35.69 -1.24
C GLY A 572 49.18 35.30 -2.67
N PRO A 573 48.22 34.77 -3.45
CA PRO A 573 48.28 34.74 -4.90
C PRO A 573 47.64 36.00 -5.51
N GLU A 574 48.22 36.44 -6.63
CA GLU A 574 47.84 37.59 -7.46
C GLU A 574 46.39 37.59 -8.00
N PRO A 575 45.87 38.76 -8.42
CA PRO A 575 44.44 38.99 -8.61
C PRO A 575 43.96 38.57 -10.00
N LYS A 576 42.85 37.82 -10.07
CA LYS A 576 42.04 37.70 -11.29
C LYS A 576 40.85 38.65 -11.22
N GLN A 577 40.84 39.57 -12.18
CA GLN A 577 39.80 40.56 -12.46
C GLN A 577 38.43 39.90 -12.64
N GLN A 578 37.40 40.46 -11.99
CA GLN A 578 36.02 40.36 -12.47
C GLN A 578 35.81 41.43 -13.55
N PRO A 579 35.14 41.13 -14.68
CA PRO A 579 34.60 42.18 -15.52
C PRO A 579 33.30 42.69 -14.89
N GLY A 580 33.21 44.03 -14.79
CA GLY A 580 32.00 44.74 -14.39
C GLY A 580 30.88 44.67 -15.42
N PRO A 581 29.70 45.18 -15.07
CA PRO A 581 28.52 45.16 -15.93
C PRO A 581 28.50 46.38 -16.83
N GLU A 582 27.99 46.25 -18.07
CA GLU A 582 27.30 47.36 -18.74
C GLU A 582 26.45 46.90 -19.93
N ALA A 583 25.30 47.57 -20.04
CA ALA A 583 24.32 47.68 -21.14
C ALA A 583 23.40 46.49 -21.46
#